data_AF-A0A1B6B7M4-F1
#
_entry.id   AF-A0A1B6B7M4-F1
#
_cell.length_a   1.000
_cell.length_b   1.000
_cell.length_c   1.000
_cell.angle_alpha   90.00
_cell.angle_beta   90.00
_cell.angle_gamma   90.00
#
_symmetry.space_group_name_H-M   'P 1'
#
loop_
_entity.id
_entity.type
_entity.pdbx_description
1 polymer ?
#
loop_
_entity_poly.entity_id
_entity_poly.type
_entity_poly.pdbx_seq_one_letter_code
_entity_poly.pdbx_strand_id
1 'polypeptide(L)'
;MKKKAKEKKRLDPYKIDLLSSIPIPIQVGVSKWWCYAATYYFIGFGMPMLMHSVIDSIFVLGLVLGLVQTFVVNFVVKGICGKEEVFNKYLAIRMTSPFRIVVQVLYSWVLIVLIAMTYQIFNTVLSSMYGYEEGVVVLGVEPVLFGILLLIYDTLFIKAFSKKTFRKKQSRG
;
A
#
# COMPACT_ATOMS: atom_id res chain seq x y z
N MET A 1 -2.86 59.41 -20.83
CA MET A 1 -2.30 58.13 -21.34
C MET A 1 -1.94 57.23 -20.15
N LYS A 2 -2.72 56.17 -19.88
CA LYS A 2 -2.46 55.23 -18.76
C LYS A 2 -1.51 54.12 -19.23
N LYS A 3 -0.27 54.11 -18.74
CA LYS A 3 0.69 53.01 -18.92
C LYS A 3 0.14 51.76 -18.20
N LYS A 4 -0.30 50.75 -18.97
CA LYS A 4 -0.61 49.42 -18.45
C LYS A 4 0.70 48.80 -17.93
N ALA A 5 0.84 48.70 -16.62
CA ALA A 5 1.89 47.90 -16.01
C ALA A 5 1.70 46.45 -16.45
N LYS A 6 2.66 45.93 -17.22
CA LYS A 6 2.76 44.50 -17.52
C LYS A 6 3.04 43.78 -16.20
N GLU A 7 2.01 43.15 -15.66
CA GLU A 7 2.12 42.21 -14.55
C GLU A 7 3.06 41.08 -14.98
N LYS A 8 4.31 41.12 -14.48
CA LYS A 8 5.26 40.02 -14.65
C LYS A 8 4.65 38.83 -13.92
N LYS A 9 4.03 37.90 -14.66
CA LYS A 9 3.73 36.55 -14.17
C LYS A 9 4.99 36.01 -13.50
N ARG A 10 4.98 35.93 -12.17
CA ARG A 10 6.04 35.25 -11.42
C ARG A 10 6.02 33.80 -11.91
N LEU A 11 7.06 33.41 -12.65
CA LEU A 11 7.31 32.01 -12.95
C LEU A 11 7.69 31.36 -11.62
N ASP A 12 6.80 30.52 -11.08
CA ASP A 12 7.10 29.71 -9.90
C ASP A 12 8.32 28.83 -10.20
N PRO A 13 9.45 29.01 -9.49
CA PRO A 13 10.69 28.28 -9.77
C PRO A 13 10.62 26.77 -9.45
N TYR A 14 9.49 26.31 -8.91
CA TYR A 14 9.22 24.91 -8.54
C TYR A 14 8.16 24.23 -9.43
N LYS A 15 7.80 24.82 -10.57
CA LYS A 15 7.10 24.09 -11.62
C LYS A 15 8.11 23.33 -12.46
N ILE A 16 8.76 22.35 -11.85
CA ILE A 16 9.37 21.26 -12.59
C ILE A 16 8.34 20.12 -12.71
N ASP A 17 8.06 19.79 -13.97
CA ASP A 17 7.79 18.44 -14.46
C ASP A 17 6.41 17.80 -14.28
N LEU A 18 6.12 16.95 -15.28
CA LEU A 18 4.86 16.26 -15.61
C LEU A 18 4.10 15.66 -14.42
N LEU A 19 4.79 15.35 -13.33
CA LEU A 19 4.21 14.74 -12.13
C LEU A 19 3.28 15.70 -11.38
N SER A 20 3.48 17.02 -11.47
CA SER A 20 2.64 18.02 -10.79
C SER A 20 1.19 18.08 -11.31
N SER A 21 0.92 17.56 -12.51
CA SER A 21 -0.41 17.54 -13.12
C SER A 21 -1.27 16.34 -12.69
N ILE A 22 -0.68 15.33 -12.07
CA ILE A 22 -1.37 14.08 -11.70
C ILE A 22 -2.05 14.29 -10.34
N PRO A 23 -3.31 13.86 -10.14
CA PRO A 23 -3.99 14.02 -8.86
C PRO A 23 -3.32 13.17 -7.75
N ILE A 24 -3.24 13.74 -6.55
CA ILE A 24 -2.57 13.15 -5.37
C ILE A 24 -2.98 11.69 -5.10
N PRO A 25 -4.27 11.30 -5.14
CA PRO A 25 -4.66 9.90 -4.88
C PRO A 25 -4.01 8.90 -5.84
N ILE A 26 -3.84 9.29 -7.12
CA ILE A 26 -3.21 8.43 -8.13
C ILE A 26 -1.71 8.31 -7.85
N GLN A 27 -1.03 9.42 -7.57
CA GLN A 27 0.39 9.40 -7.23
C GLN A 27 0.68 8.52 -6.01
N VAL A 28 -0.12 8.67 -4.95
CA VAL A 28 0.00 7.85 -3.73
C VAL A 28 -0.30 6.39 -4.02
N GLY A 29 -1.38 6.10 -4.76
CA GLY A 29 -1.77 4.74 -5.12
C GLY A 29 -0.70 4.01 -5.91
N VAL A 30 -0.17 4.64 -6.98
CA VAL A 30 0.89 4.07 -7.82
C VAL A 30 2.17 3.86 -7.02
N SER A 31 2.56 4.85 -6.20
CA SER A 31 3.78 4.74 -5.38
C SER A 31 3.70 3.60 -4.37
N LYS A 32 2.55 3.46 -3.69
CA LYS A 32 2.29 2.35 -2.77
C LYS A 32 2.31 1.01 -3.48
N TRP A 33 1.55 0.89 -4.57
CA TRP A 33 1.49 -0.31 -5.40
C TRP A 33 2.87 -0.76 -5.83
N TRP A 34 3.69 0.16 -6.33
CA TRP A 34 5.05 -0.14 -6.76
C TRP A 34 5.92 -0.65 -5.61
N CYS A 35 5.88 0.01 -4.44
CA CYS A 35 6.62 -0.45 -3.27
C CYS A 35 6.18 -1.85 -2.83
N TYR A 36 4.87 -2.15 -2.86
CA TYR A 36 4.33 -3.45 -2.49
C TYR A 36 4.76 -4.55 -3.48
N ALA A 37 4.64 -4.28 -4.78
CA ALA A 37 5.09 -5.19 -5.83
C ALA A 37 6.59 -5.45 -5.76
N ALA A 38 7.41 -4.40 -5.58
CA ALA A 38 8.85 -4.53 -5.43
C ALA A 38 9.23 -5.34 -4.19
N THR A 39 8.56 -5.11 -3.05
CA THR A 39 8.80 -5.90 -1.83
C THR A 39 8.55 -7.39 -2.07
N TYR A 40 7.45 -7.73 -2.73
CA TYR A 40 7.14 -9.12 -3.06
C TYR A 40 8.13 -9.72 -4.07
N TYR A 41 8.54 -8.95 -5.07
CA TYR A 41 9.56 -9.41 -6.02
C TYR A 41 10.88 -9.75 -5.32
N PHE A 42 11.41 -8.87 -4.47
CA PHE A 42 12.68 -9.14 -3.80
C PHE A 42 12.59 -10.23 -2.73
N ILE A 43 11.48 -10.31 -2.00
CA ILE A 43 11.35 -11.21 -0.85
C ILE A 43 10.65 -12.51 -1.24
N GLY A 44 9.46 -12.41 -1.83
CA GLY A 44 8.66 -13.57 -2.24
C GLY A 44 9.29 -14.37 -3.39
N PHE A 45 9.88 -13.70 -4.38
CA PHE A 45 10.57 -14.38 -5.48
C PHE A 45 12.07 -14.57 -5.23
N GLY A 46 12.70 -13.67 -4.48
CA GLY A 46 14.15 -13.72 -4.23
C GLY A 46 14.60 -14.64 -3.11
N MET A 47 13.72 -15.05 -2.18
CA MET A 47 14.07 -15.91 -1.05
C MET A 47 13.35 -17.28 -0.94
N PRO A 48 12.80 -17.91 -2.00
CA PRO A 48 12.10 -19.18 -1.86
C PRO A 48 13.02 -20.33 -1.40
N MET A 49 14.34 -20.27 -1.70
CA MET A 49 15.30 -21.28 -1.20
C MET A 49 15.58 -21.18 0.31
N LEU A 50 15.31 -20.02 0.91
CA LEU A 50 15.55 -19.78 2.34
C LEU A 50 14.27 -19.97 3.19
N MET A 51 13.12 -20.13 2.53
CA MET A 51 11.81 -20.25 3.18
C MET A 51 11.30 -21.68 3.02
N HIS A 52 11.47 -22.49 4.07
CA HIS A 52 11.11 -23.91 4.04
C HIS A 52 9.61 -24.15 4.22
N SER A 53 8.86 -23.20 4.79
CA SER A 53 7.42 -23.30 4.99
C SER A 53 6.67 -22.04 4.53
N VAL A 54 5.38 -22.21 4.22
CA VAL A 54 4.47 -21.09 3.90
C VAL A 54 4.36 -20.11 5.06
N ILE A 55 4.46 -20.60 6.30
CA ILE A 55 4.41 -19.79 7.51
C ILE A 55 5.65 -18.89 7.59
N ASP A 56 6.83 -19.41 7.27
CA ASP A 56 8.07 -18.62 7.23
C ASP A 56 7.96 -17.52 6.18
N SER A 57 7.41 -17.84 5.00
CA SER A 57 7.17 -16.87 3.94
C SER A 57 6.24 -15.75 4.40
N ILE A 58 5.11 -16.07 5.04
CA ILE A 58 4.17 -15.07 5.57
C ILE A 58 4.84 -14.21 6.64
N PHE A 59 5.59 -14.84 7.54
CA PHE A 59 6.24 -14.16 8.65
C PHE A 59 7.30 -13.17 8.15
N VAL A 60 8.25 -13.63 7.34
CA VAL A 60 9.34 -12.79 6.81
C VAL A 60 8.80 -11.73 5.88
N LEU A 61 7.90 -12.08 4.95
CA LEU A 61 7.32 -11.12 4.02
C LEU A 61 6.56 -10.03 4.77
N GLY A 62 5.81 -10.36 5.82
CA GLY A 62 5.08 -9.35 6.60
C GLY A 62 5.97 -8.50 7.48
N LEU A 63 7.05 -9.06 8.02
CA LEU A 63 8.06 -8.30 8.72
C LEU A 63 8.70 -7.27 7.76
N VAL A 64 9.22 -7.72 6.62
CA VAL A 64 9.87 -6.82 5.65
C VAL A 64 8.88 -5.81 5.10
N LEU A 65 7.67 -6.22 4.74
CA LEU A 65 6.63 -5.31 4.26
C LEU A 65 6.26 -4.26 5.30
N GLY A 66 6.17 -4.62 6.58
CA GLY A 66 5.90 -3.68 7.67
C GLY A 66 7.00 -2.64 7.86
N LEU A 67 8.27 -3.05 7.71
CA LEU A 67 9.42 -2.14 7.70
C LEU A 67 9.40 -1.24 6.46
N VAL A 68 9.19 -1.79 5.27
CA VAL A 68 9.10 -1.02 4.01
C VAL A 68 7.95 -0.01 4.08
N GLN A 69 6.79 -0.41 4.60
CA GLN A 69 5.67 0.50 4.82
C GLN A 69 6.07 1.64 5.77
N THR A 70 6.74 1.30 6.88
CA THR A 70 7.14 2.26 7.91
C THR A 70 8.12 3.29 7.39
N PHE A 71 9.19 2.84 6.72
CA PHE A 71 10.34 3.69 6.37
C PHE A 71 10.29 4.23 4.95
N VAL A 72 9.87 3.41 3.98
CA VAL A 72 9.90 3.78 2.56
C VAL A 72 8.57 4.38 2.14
N VAL A 73 7.47 3.63 2.28
CA VAL A 73 6.16 4.07 1.79
C VAL A 73 5.71 5.35 2.49
N ASN A 74 5.82 5.41 3.83
CA ASN A 74 5.45 6.61 4.56
C ASN A 74 6.29 7.83 4.18
N PHE A 75 7.59 7.64 3.95
CA PHE A 75 8.47 8.73 3.52
C PHE A 75 8.05 9.26 2.14
N VAL A 76 7.85 8.37 1.17
CA VAL A 76 7.41 8.72 -0.19
C VAL A 76 6.03 9.39 -0.18
N VAL A 77 5.06 8.82 0.52
CA VAL A 77 3.69 9.37 0.60
C VAL A 77 3.68 10.71 1.33
N LYS A 78 4.52 10.90 2.35
CA LYS A 78 4.69 12.19 3.02
C LYS A 78 5.26 13.24 2.07
N GLY A 79 6.26 12.88 1.27
CA GLY A 79 6.83 13.74 0.23
C GLY A 79 5.79 14.18 -0.81
N ILE A 80 4.95 13.26 -1.27
CA ILE A 80 3.86 13.55 -2.22
C ILE A 80 2.79 14.46 -1.62
N CYS A 81 2.38 14.18 -0.37
CA CYS A 81 1.27 14.90 0.25
C CYS A 81 1.65 16.31 0.71
N GLY A 82 2.90 16.51 1.16
CA GLY A 82 3.44 17.77 1.69
C GLY A 82 2.83 18.20 3.04
N LYS A 83 1.49 18.23 3.13
CA LYS A 83 0.72 18.58 4.33
C LYS A 83 0.36 17.34 5.14
N GLU A 84 0.52 17.44 6.46
CA GLU A 84 0.26 16.34 7.39
C GLU A 84 -1.21 15.88 7.40
N GLU A 85 -2.16 16.81 7.24
CA GLU A 85 -3.59 16.49 7.15
C GLU A 85 -3.94 15.62 5.95
N VAL A 86 -3.27 15.86 4.81
CA VAL A 86 -3.48 15.10 3.58
C VAL A 86 -2.80 13.74 3.70
N PHE A 87 -1.59 13.70 4.26
CA PHE A 87 -0.84 12.48 4.55
C PHE A 87 -1.63 11.50 5.45
N ASN A 88 -2.23 12.01 6.52
CA ASN A 88 -3.01 11.21 7.48
C ASN A 88 -4.22 10.49 6.87
N LYS A 89 -4.70 10.93 5.70
CA LYS A 89 -5.81 10.27 4.97
C LYS A 89 -5.36 8.95 4.32
N TYR A 90 -4.07 8.78 4.04
CA TYR A 90 -3.52 7.62 3.35
C TYR A 90 -2.82 6.62 4.29
N LEU A 91 -2.91 6.84 5.60
CA LEU A 91 -2.33 5.97 6.62
C LEU A 91 -3.41 5.15 7.31
N ALA A 92 -3.21 3.83 7.37
CA ALA A 92 -4.00 2.96 8.23
C ALA A 92 -3.68 3.24 9.72
N ILE A 93 -2.40 3.42 10.03
CA ILE A 93 -1.89 3.64 11.38
C ILE A 93 -1.31 5.06 11.49
N ARG A 94 -1.96 5.90 12.30
CA ARG A 94 -1.60 7.33 12.52
C ARG A 94 -0.76 7.57 13.78
N MET A 95 -0.18 6.52 14.35
CA MET A 95 0.57 6.62 15.61
C MET A 95 1.93 7.29 15.39
N THR A 96 2.33 8.17 16.32
CA THR A 96 3.64 8.83 16.35
C THR A 96 4.66 8.15 17.28
N SER A 97 4.22 7.13 18.02
CA SER A 97 5.03 6.36 18.96
C SER A 97 6.02 5.41 18.27
N PRO A 98 7.17 5.06 18.88
CA PRO A 98 8.04 3.98 18.39
C PRO A 98 7.31 2.64 18.24
N PHE A 99 6.25 2.40 19.03
CA PHE A 99 5.38 1.22 18.87
C PHE A 99 4.68 1.15 17.50
N ARG A 100 4.68 2.24 16.73
CA ARG A 100 4.16 2.27 15.35
C ARG A 100 4.76 1.18 14.48
N ILE A 101 6.06 0.91 14.61
CA ILE A 101 6.75 -0.10 13.79
C ILE A 101 6.13 -1.49 14.04
N VAL A 102 5.95 -1.85 15.31
CA VAL A 102 5.35 -3.13 15.72
C VAL A 102 3.92 -3.23 15.21
N VAL A 103 3.10 -2.19 15.38
CA VAL A 103 1.73 -2.18 14.89
C VAL A 103 1.67 -2.26 13.37
N GLN A 104 2.62 -1.63 12.66
CA GLN A 104 2.72 -1.70 11.21
C GLN A 104 3.08 -3.12 10.73
N VAL A 105 4.01 -3.80 11.40
CA VAL A 105 4.35 -5.20 11.10
C VAL A 105 3.16 -6.12 11.34
N LEU A 106 2.47 -5.99 12.48
CA LEU A 106 1.25 -6.76 12.76
C LEU A 106 0.19 -6.52 11.69
N TYR A 107 0.01 -5.27 11.28
CA TYR A 107 -0.90 -4.91 10.20
C TYR A 107 -0.50 -5.55 8.86
N SER A 108 0.79 -5.55 8.52
CA SER A 108 1.30 -6.19 7.30
C SER A 108 1.10 -7.71 7.32
N TRP A 109 1.25 -8.40 8.45
CA TRP A 109 0.90 -9.83 8.55
C TRP A 109 -0.57 -10.08 8.27
N VAL A 110 -1.47 -9.27 8.82
CA VAL A 110 -2.91 -9.39 8.53
C VAL A 110 -3.17 -9.24 7.02
N LEU A 111 -2.55 -8.25 6.37
CA LEU A 111 -2.71 -8.06 4.93
C LEU A 111 -2.23 -9.27 4.12
N ILE A 112 -1.08 -9.85 4.48
CA ILE A 112 -0.52 -11.00 3.76
C ILE A 112 -1.35 -12.25 3.96
N VAL A 113 -1.85 -12.49 5.17
CA VAL A 113 -2.76 -13.62 5.45
C VAL A 113 -4.03 -13.49 4.60
N LEU A 114 -4.60 -12.29 4.49
CA LEU A 114 -5.76 -12.06 3.63
C LEU A 114 -5.46 -12.37 2.17
N ILE A 115 -4.31 -11.92 1.66
CA ILE A 115 -3.88 -12.21 0.29
C ILE A 115 -3.68 -13.71 0.08
N ALA A 116 -3.02 -14.41 1.01
CA ALA A 116 -2.83 -15.85 0.94
C ALA A 116 -4.18 -16.59 0.85
N MET A 117 -5.15 -16.20 1.67
CA MET A 117 -6.52 -16.73 1.59
C MET A 117 -7.19 -16.41 0.25
N THR A 118 -7.00 -15.20 -0.29
CA THR A 118 -7.52 -14.82 -1.62
C THR A 118 -6.98 -15.76 -2.70
N TYR A 119 -5.66 -15.96 -2.74
CA TYR A 119 -5.04 -16.85 -3.73
C TYR A 119 -5.47 -18.31 -3.55
N GLN A 120 -5.66 -18.77 -2.31
CA GLN A 120 -6.18 -20.10 -2.05
C GLN A 120 -7.60 -20.27 -2.61
N ILE A 121 -8.49 -19.31 -2.34
CA ILE A 121 -9.87 -19.31 -2.86
C ILE A 121 -9.85 -19.31 -4.40
N PHE A 122 -9.06 -18.43 -5.02
CA PHE A 122 -8.96 -18.38 -6.48
C PHE A 122 -8.45 -19.70 -7.07
N ASN A 123 -7.39 -20.29 -6.50
CA ASN A 123 -6.86 -21.56 -6.99
C ASN A 123 -7.85 -22.71 -6.82
N THR A 124 -8.59 -22.78 -5.70
CA THR A 124 -9.63 -23.79 -5.50
C THR A 124 -10.78 -23.65 -6.51
N VAL A 125 -11.24 -22.42 -6.76
CA VAL A 125 -12.32 -22.16 -7.73
C VAL A 125 -11.85 -22.47 -9.17
N LEU A 126 -10.64 -22.07 -9.53
CA LEU A 126 -10.11 -22.36 -10.87
C LEU A 126 -9.90 -23.86 -11.06
N SER A 127 -9.34 -24.55 -10.07
CA SER A 127 -9.12 -26.01 -10.14
C SER A 127 -10.42 -26.76 -10.34
N SER A 128 -11.50 -26.38 -9.63
CA SER A 128 -12.81 -27.00 -9.80
C SER A 128 -13.45 -26.70 -11.16
N MET A 129 -13.25 -25.49 -11.70
CA MET A 129 -13.74 -25.11 -13.03
C MET A 129 -13.04 -25.85 -14.17
N TYR A 130 -11.73 -26.08 -14.05
CA TYR A 130 -10.92 -26.74 -15.08
C TYR A 130 -10.76 -28.26 -14.90
N GLY A 131 -11.35 -28.82 -13.84
CA GLY A 131 -11.26 -30.25 -13.53
C GLY A 131 -9.86 -30.72 -13.10
N TYR A 132 -9.04 -29.81 -12.57
CA TYR A 132 -7.74 -30.15 -12.00
C TYR A 132 -7.90 -30.78 -10.62
N GLU A 133 -6.93 -31.61 -10.23
CA GLU A 133 -6.86 -32.16 -8.87
C GLU A 133 -6.71 -31.03 -7.83
N GLU A 134 -7.26 -31.26 -6.63
CA GLU A 134 -7.12 -30.33 -5.51
C GLU A 134 -5.63 -30.12 -5.17
N GLY A 135 -5.21 -28.87 -5.10
CA GLY A 135 -3.82 -28.50 -4.78
C GLY A 135 -2.97 -28.10 -5.99
N VAL A 136 -3.49 -28.20 -7.22
CA VAL A 136 -2.83 -27.62 -8.40
C VAL A 136 -2.85 -26.09 -8.29
N VAL A 137 -1.66 -25.48 -8.33
CA VAL A 137 -1.52 -24.02 -8.41
C VAL A 137 -1.75 -23.60 -9.86
N VAL A 138 -3.00 -23.24 -10.18
CA VAL A 138 -3.40 -22.75 -11.51
C VAL A 138 -2.92 -21.32 -11.72
N LEU A 139 -2.95 -20.50 -10.68
CA LEU A 139 -2.53 -19.11 -10.70
C LEU A 139 -1.45 -18.87 -9.65
N GLY A 140 -0.22 -18.71 -10.14
CA GLY A 140 0.94 -18.35 -9.33
C GLY A 140 0.81 -16.93 -8.78
N VAL A 141 1.43 -16.68 -7.64
CA VAL A 141 1.44 -15.34 -7.04
C VAL A 141 2.46 -14.49 -7.78
N GLU A 142 2.00 -13.58 -8.63
CA GLU A 142 2.88 -12.65 -9.36
C GLU A 142 3.07 -11.31 -8.61
N PRO A 143 4.24 -10.65 -8.69
CA PRO A 143 4.50 -9.40 -7.98
C PRO A 143 3.53 -8.26 -8.30
N VAL A 144 3.16 -8.13 -9.57
CA VAL A 144 2.23 -7.09 -10.04
C VAL A 144 0.85 -7.28 -9.41
N LEU A 145 0.29 -8.50 -9.52
CA LEU A 145 -1.02 -8.82 -8.99
C LEU A 145 -1.03 -8.77 -7.45
N PHE A 146 0.03 -9.27 -6.81
CA PHE A 146 0.22 -9.14 -5.36
C PHE A 146 0.16 -7.68 -4.92
N GLY A 147 0.91 -6.79 -5.59
CA GLY A 147 0.92 -5.36 -5.27
C GLY A 147 -0.47 -4.74 -5.42
N ILE A 148 -1.25 -5.12 -6.43
CA ILE A 148 -2.61 -4.62 -6.67
C ILE A 148 -3.54 -5.06 -5.54
N LEU A 149 -3.56 -6.36 -5.21
CA LEU A 149 -4.38 -6.90 -4.13
C LEU A 149 -4.02 -6.25 -2.79
N LEU A 150 -2.73 -6.08 -2.52
CA LEU A 150 -2.28 -5.43 -1.29
C LEU A 150 -2.71 -3.97 -1.21
N LEU A 151 -2.65 -3.22 -2.32
CA LEU A 151 -3.16 -1.85 -2.39
C LEU A 151 -4.68 -1.80 -2.14
N ILE A 152 -5.43 -2.73 -2.72
CA ILE A 152 -6.89 -2.83 -2.53
C ILE A 152 -7.19 -3.06 -1.05
N TYR A 153 -6.58 -4.06 -0.43
CA TYR A 153 -6.78 -4.33 1.00
C TYR A 153 -6.33 -3.15 1.87
N ASP A 154 -5.17 -2.56 1.62
CA ASP A 154 -4.69 -1.36 2.34
C ASP A 154 -5.72 -0.22 2.28
N THR A 155 -6.22 0.07 1.08
CA THR A 155 -7.22 1.12 0.85
C THR A 155 -8.55 0.80 1.54
N LEU A 156 -9.00 -0.45 1.52
CA LEU A 156 -10.20 -0.90 2.21
C LEU A 156 -10.07 -0.74 3.73
N PHE A 157 -8.93 -1.13 4.31
CA PHE A 157 -8.66 -0.98 5.73
C PHE A 157 -8.59 0.49 6.14
N ILE A 158 -7.93 1.35 5.36
CA ILE A 158 -7.89 2.80 5.61
C ILE A 158 -9.32 3.38 5.66
N LYS A 159 -10.17 3.01 4.69
CA LYS A 159 -11.58 3.45 4.66
C LYS A 159 -12.37 2.91 5.86
N ALA A 160 -12.19 1.64 6.22
CA ALA A 160 -12.87 1.00 7.34
C ALA A 160 -12.50 1.64 8.68
N PHE A 161 -11.20 1.89 8.92
CA PHE A 161 -10.73 2.55 10.13
C PHE A 161 -11.15 4.03 10.18
N SER A 162 -11.08 4.75 9.06
CA SER A 162 -11.53 6.14 9.00
C SER A 162 -13.02 6.29 9.36
N LYS A 163 -13.88 5.36 8.90
CA LYS A 163 -15.31 5.35 9.24
C LYS A 163 -15.57 5.08 10.73
N LYS A 164 -14.80 4.16 11.34
CA LYS A 164 -14.91 3.87 12.78
C LYS A 164 -14.51 5.08 13.63
N THR A 165 -13.44 5.79 13.27
CA THR A 165 -13.00 6.98 13.99
C THR A 165 -14.03 8.11 13.90
N PHE A 166 -14.71 8.28 12.76
CA PHE A 166 -15.78 9.27 12.60
C PHE A 166 -16.99 8.96 13.49
N ARG A 167 -17.49 7.71 13.49
CA ARG A 167 -18.63 7.31 14.33
C ARG A 167 -18.37 7.49 15.83
N LYS A 168 -17.15 7.23 16.28
CA LYS A 168 -16.76 7.37 17.70
C LYS A 168 -16.67 8.82 18.18
N LYS A 169 -16.45 9.77 17.25
CA LYS A 169 -16.44 11.21 17.54
C LYS A 169 -17.87 11.78 17.66
N GLN A 170 -18.81 11.24 16.88
CA GLN A 170 -20.22 11.64 16.90
C GLN A 170 -21.00 11.07 18.11
N SER A 171 -20.56 9.96 18.71
CA SER A 171 -21.18 9.41 19.92
C SER A 171 -20.63 9.99 21.24
N ARG A 172 -19.75 11.00 21.15
CA ARG A 172 -19.08 11.65 22.30
C ARG A 172 -19.31 13.18 22.34
N GLY A 173 -20.09 13.71 21.39
CA GLY A 173 -20.56 15.10 21.38
C GLY A 173 -22.08 15.09 21.42
#